data_AF-A0A519WV88-F1
#
_entry.id   AF-A0A519WV88-F1
#
_cell.length_a   1.000
_cell.length_b   1.000
_cell.length_c   1.000
_cell.angle_alpha   90.00
_cell.angle_beta   90.00
_cell.angle_gamma   90.00
#
_symmetry.space_group_name_H-M   'P 1'
#
loop_
_entity.id
_entity.type
_entity.pdbx_description
1 polymer ?
#
loop_
_entity_poly.entity_id
_entity_poly.type
_entity_poly.pdbx_seq_one_letter_code
_entity_poly.pdbx_strand_id
1 'polypeptide(L)'
;MKKTNYSIFTLLLLMATLSACKKNGSKDPIPDPVGPEVPSTFSYVTTRDLSVSVRLLTNSDQPIAGAVVNITDPKNADRVFIKAVSDANGYVRANVSVPSYLDTVVISPNYVGLLNNVKSFIGNKTSISAIIGGKFSASGDIVPEVFTPRISAPGTLLSKIAAGNSLTLSYGYPTGYNSSSDAIVNTSTYPTALGRPKYLEATPDVIESSLLNYVNASLPEGKPLTTTHPEYLATTAANNIVVTQQSDVFVTFVSEGASFANSLAYYSYDTNDPPVNSGLGGILGGIDKITMVFPNASAYQSGGGLNSGDKVKLGKFDAGTTIAFVLLQNSWTGSGVSTSGTKFYSETKFNPEVASTKKKHSVLIYDNIHRVHILGFEDINRESSSDNDFNDLVVYASANPA
;
A
#
# COMPACT_ATOMS: atom_id res chain seq x y z
N MET A 1 5.28 -42.60 -74.63
CA MET A 1 6.24 -43.47 -75.35
C MET A 1 7.13 -42.60 -76.23
N LYS A 2 8.47 -42.80 -76.13
CA LYS A 2 9.56 -42.61 -77.12
C LYS A 2 9.46 -41.40 -78.07
N LYS A 3 10.25 -40.33 -77.86
CA LYS A 3 11.63 -40.08 -78.37
C LYS A 3 11.83 -40.25 -79.89
N THR A 4 12.67 -39.34 -80.41
CA THR A 4 13.48 -39.37 -81.66
C THR A 4 12.82 -38.65 -82.84
N ASN A 5 13.42 -37.80 -83.68
CA ASN A 5 14.62 -36.92 -83.76
C ASN A 5 14.92 -36.76 -85.28
N TYR A 6 15.55 -35.64 -85.67
CA TYR A 6 16.28 -35.37 -86.94
C TYR A 6 15.38 -35.19 -88.19
N SER A 7 15.62 -34.29 -89.15
CA SER A 7 16.86 -33.81 -89.77
C SER A 7 16.53 -32.58 -90.68
N ILE A 8 17.28 -31.48 -90.66
CA ILE A 8 18.40 -31.12 -91.57
C ILE A 8 17.98 -30.38 -92.88
N PHE A 9 18.69 -29.26 -93.12
CA PHE A 9 18.92 -28.47 -94.35
C PHE A 9 17.90 -27.40 -94.81
N THR A 10 18.23 -26.23 -95.41
CA THR A 10 19.41 -25.36 -95.55
C THR A 10 18.94 -24.12 -96.36
N LEU A 11 19.48 -22.93 -96.04
CA LEU A 11 19.83 -21.82 -96.96
C LEU A 11 18.89 -20.62 -97.28
N LEU A 12 19.56 -19.45 -97.22
CA LEU A 12 19.38 -18.15 -97.92
C LEU A 12 18.21 -17.23 -97.46
N LEU A 13 18.44 -16.25 -96.57
CA LEU A 13 19.08 -14.93 -96.73
C LEU A 13 18.30 -13.94 -97.61
N LEU A 14 17.54 -13.04 -96.97
CA LEU A 14 17.37 -11.66 -97.45
C LEU A 14 17.24 -10.70 -96.26
N MET A 15 18.15 -9.72 -96.21
CA MET A 15 18.31 -8.71 -95.18
C MET A 15 17.20 -7.65 -95.27
N ALA A 16 16.62 -7.30 -94.12
CA ALA A 16 16.08 -5.96 -93.86
C ALA A 16 16.63 -5.53 -92.49
N THR A 17 17.49 -4.51 -92.52
CA THR A 17 18.20 -3.96 -91.36
C THR A 17 17.25 -3.14 -90.49
N LEU A 18 16.95 -3.64 -89.29
CA LEU A 18 16.45 -2.82 -88.18
C LEU A 18 17.59 -2.63 -87.19
N SER A 19 18.05 -1.39 -87.05
CA SER A 19 19.01 -0.99 -86.02
C SER A 19 18.37 -1.07 -84.63
N ALA A 20 18.70 -2.11 -83.87
CA ALA A 20 18.51 -2.16 -82.44
C ALA A 20 19.86 -1.93 -81.75
N CYS A 21 20.03 -0.76 -81.12
CA CYS A 21 21.18 -0.48 -80.28
C CYS A 21 21.21 -1.47 -79.11
N LYS A 22 22.25 -2.29 -79.08
CA LYS A 22 22.62 -3.13 -77.95
C LYS A 22 23.04 -2.20 -76.80
N LYS A 23 22.20 -2.05 -75.77
CA LYS A 23 22.61 -1.38 -74.53
C LYS A 23 23.70 -2.25 -73.89
N ASN A 24 24.95 -1.80 -73.99
CA ASN A 24 26.05 -2.37 -73.21
C ASN A 24 25.66 -2.27 -71.74
N GLY A 25 25.62 -3.41 -71.05
CA GLY A 25 25.46 -3.48 -69.61
C GLY A 25 26.73 -2.97 -68.93
N SER A 26 26.94 -1.66 -68.93
CA SER A 26 27.66 -1.02 -67.85
C SER A 26 26.74 -1.15 -66.64
N LYS A 27 27.22 -1.79 -65.57
CA LYS A 27 26.60 -1.60 -64.27
C LYS A 27 26.61 -0.10 -64.02
N ASP A 28 25.45 0.51 -63.83
CA ASP A 28 25.38 1.86 -63.31
C ASP A 28 26.25 1.90 -62.04
N PRO A 29 27.05 2.95 -61.79
CA PRO A 29 27.72 3.09 -60.52
C PRO A 29 26.64 3.02 -59.45
N ILE A 30 26.73 2.02 -58.57
CA ILE A 30 25.96 2.03 -57.33
C ILE A 30 26.40 3.33 -56.65
N PRO A 31 25.49 4.29 -56.40
CA PRO A 31 25.86 5.46 -55.63
C PRO A 31 26.40 4.96 -54.31
N ASP A 32 27.65 5.32 -53.96
CA ASP A 32 28.14 5.12 -52.61
C ASP A 32 27.07 5.71 -51.66
N PRO A 33 26.68 4.99 -50.60
CA PRO A 33 25.70 5.51 -49.67
C PRO A 33 26.26 6.80 -49.04
N VAL A 34 25.83 7.95 -49.55
CA VAL A 34 26.13 9.25 -48.96
C VAL A 34 25.24 9.40 -47.74
N GLY A 35 25.71 8.82 -46.64
CA GLY A 35 25.13 8.91 -45.31
C GLY A 35 26.19 8.48 -44.30
N PRO A 36 26.13 8.96 -43.05
CA PRO A 36 27.08 8.51 -42.02
C PRO A 36 27.05 6.98 -41.93
N GLU A 37 28.23 6.34 -42.06
CA GLU A 37 28.37 4.90 -41.88
C GLU A 37 27.90 4.53 -40.49
N VAL A 38 26.71 3.91 -40.40
CA VAL A 38 26.22 3.35 -39.15
C VAL A 38 27.19 2.23 -38.76
N PRO A 39 27.85 2.30 -37.58
CA PRO A 39 28.79 1.28 -37.17
C PRO A 39 28.12 -0.11 -37.21
N SER A 40 28.85 -1.15 -37.61
CA SER A 40 28.36 -2.53 -37.56
C SER A 40 28.02 -3.00 -36.14
N THR A 41 28.43 -2.25 -35.12
CA THR A 41 28.10 -2.42 -33.70
C THR A 41 26.85 -1.65 -33.26
N PHE A 42 26.22 -0.87 -34.14
CA PHE A 42 25.00 -0.15 -33.84
C PHE A 42 23.83 -1.13 -33.68
N SER A 43 23.18 -1.10 -32.53
CA SER A 43 22.08 -1.97 -32.18
C SER A 43 20.85 -1.15 -31.83
N TYR A 44 19.72 -1.37 -32.53
CA TYR A 44 18.42 -0.75 -32.25
C TYR A 44 17.68 -1.45 -31.09
N VAL A 45 18.39 -2.13 -30.19
CA VAL A 45 17.78 -2.88 -29.09
C VAL A 45 17.15 -1.91 -28.08
N THR A 46 15.83 -1.78 -28.18
CA THR A 46 14.99 -0.90 -27.34
C THR A 46 14.53 -1.57 -26.05
N THR A 47 14.93 -2.82 -25.84
CA THR A 47 14.67 -3.59 -24.62
C THR A 47 15.96 -4.11 -24.01
N ARG A 48 15.92 -4.50 -22.75
CA ARG A 48 17.01 -5.16 -22.06
C ARG A 48 16.47 -6.23 -21.13
N ASP A 49 17.26 -7.27 -20.94
CA ASP A 49 16.91 -8.32 -20.00
C ASP A 49 17.24 -7.90 -18.57
N LEU A 50 16.30 -8.17 -17.68
CA LEU A 50 16.38 -7.91 -16.25
C LEU A 50 16.06 -9.19 -15.48
N SER A 51 17.00 -9.63 -14.65
CA SER A 51 16.76 -10.70 -13.69
C SER A 51 16.18 -10.11 -12.40
N VAL A 52 15.02 -10.61 -11.98
CA VAL A 52 14.30 -10.08 -10.84
C VAL A 52 14.24 -11.15 -9.75
N SER A 53 14.56 -10.75 -8.51
CA SER A 53 14.33 -11.54 -7.30
C SER A 53 13.63 -10.70 -6.25
N VAL A 54 12.36 -10.99 -5.99
CA VAL A 54 11.58 -10.39 -4.90
C VAL A 54 11.36 -11.44 -3.82
N ARG A 55 11.65 -11.11 -2.56
CA ARG A 55 11.36 -11.97 -1.40
C ARG A 55 10.32 -11.31 -0.50
N LEU A 56 9.31 -12.06 -0.09
CA LEU A 56 8.23 -11.60 0.79
C LEU A 56 8.36 -12.27 2.16
N LEU A 57 8.34 -11.47 3.22
CA LEU A 57 8.57 -11.91 4.59
C LEU A 57 7.56 -11.32 5.56
N THR A 58 7.19 -12.07 6.61
CA THR A 58 6.52 -11.51 7.79
C THR A 58 7.45 -10.57 8.54
N ASN A 59 6.93 -9.87 9.55
CA ASN A 59 7.75 -9.01 10.41
C ASN A 59 8.77 -9.78 11.29
N SER A 60 8.65 -11.10 11.36
CA SER A 60 9.56 -12.04 12.03
C SER A 60 10.42 -12.86 11.05
N ASP A 61 10.59 -12.35 9.83
CA ASP A 61 11.41 -12.92 8.75
C ASP A 61 10.98 -14.32 8.30
N GLN A 62 9.71 -14.70 8.53
CA GLN A 62 9.14 -15.94 7.98
C GLN A 62 8.67 -15.73 6.54
N PRO A 63 8.85 -16.71 5.63
CA PRO A 63 8.43 -16.57 4.24
C PRO A 63 6.92 -16.45 4.10
N ILE A 64 6.47 -15.60 3.17
CA ILE A 64 5.06 -15.50 2.75
C ILE A 64 4.91 -16.17 1.39
N ALA A 65 4.30 -17.35 1.39
CA ALA A 65 3.98 -18.12 0.19
C ALA A 65 2.58 -17.79 -0.34
N GLY A 66 2.38 -17.88 -1.66
CA GLY A 66 1.05 -17.75 -2.26
C GLY A 66 0.59 -16.32 -2.57
N ALA A 67 1.41 -15.29 -2.29
CA ALA A 67 1.07 -13.91 -2.61
C ALA A 67 1.31 -13.61 -4.10
N VAL A 68 0.42 -12.84 -4.72
CA VAL A 68 0.48 -12.50 -6.15
C VAL A 68 1.24 -11.19 -6.34
N VAL A 69 2.47 -11.26 -6.84
CA VAL A 69 3.30 -10.09 -7.11
C VAL A 69 3.15 -9.64 -8.55
N ASN A 70 2.79 -8.37 -8.73
CA ASN A 70 2.86 -7.68 -10.02
C ASN A 70 4.11 -6.79 -10.06
N ILE A 71 4.79 -6.76 -11.19
CA ILE A 71 5.87 -5.80 -11.47
C ILE A 71 5.51 -5.02 -12.71
N THR A 72 5.37 -3.71 -12.58
CA THR A 72 4.72 -2.86 -13.59
C THR A 72 5.57 -1.64 -13.95
N ASP A 73 5.17 -0.97 -15.03
CA ASP A 73 5.70 0.34 -15.42
C ASP A 73 5.19 1.40 -14.42
N PRO A 74 6.08 2.22 -13.81
CA PRO A 74 5.70 3.26 -12.86
C PRO A 74 4.76 4.31 -13.43
N LYS A 75 4.68 4.46 -14.76
CA LYS A 75 3.78 5.42 -15.42
C LYS A 75 2.52 4.77 -15.99
N ASN A 76 2.43 3.45 -15.98
CA ASN A 76 1.29 2.71 -16.51
C ASN A 76 1.15 1.35 -15.80
N ALA A 77 0.27 1.30 -14.78
CA ALA A 77 0.03 0.10 -14.00
C ALA A 77 -0.52 -1.08 -14.84
N ASP A 78 -1.19 -0.82 -15.97
CA ASP A 78 -1.69 -1.86 -16.88
C ASP A 78 -0.56 -2.54 -17.66
N ARG A 79 0.62 -1.91 -17.74
CA ARG A 79 1.80 -2.49 -18.35
C ARG A 79 2.53 -3.37 -17.35
N VAL A 80 2.08 -4.62 -17.26
CA VAL A 80 2.64 -5.64 -16.37
C VAL A 80 3.81 -6.37 -17.05
N PHE A 81 4.99 -6.35 -16.43
CA PHE A 81 6.18 -7.10 -16.84
C PHE A 81 6.20 -8.51 -16.23
N ILE A 82 5.86 -8.63 -14.95
CA ILE A 82 5.78 -9.91 -14.23
C ILE A 82 4.47 -9.95 -13.46
N LYS A 83 3.79 -11.10 -13.52
CA LYS A 83 2.71 -11.47 -12.62
C LYS A 83 2.95 -12.90 -12.17
N ALA A 84 3.33 -13.08 -10.91
CA ALA A 84 3.77 -14.37 -10.40
C ALA A 84 3.36 -14.56 -8.94
N VAL A 85 3.28 -15.81 -8.52
CA VAL A 85 2.94 -16.19 -7.14
C VAL A 85 4.23 -16.50 -6.39
N SER A 86 4.36 -16.02 -5.14
CA SER A 86 5.52 -16.34 -4.30
C SER A 86 5.56 -17.84 -3.97
N ASP A 87 6.75 -18.42 -4.06
CA ASP A 87 6.99 -19.84 -3.74
C ASP A 87 6.94 -20.09 -2.22
N ALA A 88 7.15 -21.35 -1.80
CA ALA A 88 7.17 -21.75 -0.40
C ALA A 88 8.24 -21.03 0.45
N ASN A 89 9.27 -20.47 -0.19
CA ASN A 89 10.34 -19.70 0.47
C ASN A 89 10.09 -18.18 0.37
N GLY A 90 8.93 -17.77 -0.12
CA GLY A 90 8.50 -16.38 -0.28
C GLY A 90 9.12 -15.68 -1.48
N TYR A 91 9.68 -16.40 -2.46
CA TYR A 91 10.33 -15.78 -3.61
C TYR A 91 9.43 -15.69 -4.85
N VAL A 92 9.56 -14.58 -5.55
CA VAL A 92 9.22 -14.42 -6.97
C VAL A 92 10.51 -14.15 -7.73
N ARG A 93 10.90 -15.06 -8.63
CA ARG A 93 12.10 -14.92 -9.47
C ARG A 93 11.76 -15.10 -10.93
N ALA A 94 12.23 -14.19 -11.78
CA ALA A 94 11.98 -14.24 -13.22
C ALA A 94 13.04 -13.46 -13.99
N ASN A 95 13.26 -13.83 -15.25
CA ASN A 95 13.96 -12.99 -16.21
C ASN A 95 12.91 -12.34 -17.12
N VAL A 96 12.98 -11.03 -17.29
CA VAL A 96 12.00 -10.27 -18.08
C VAL A 96 12.69 -9.26 -18.97
N SER A 97 12.15 -9.05 -20.17
CA SER A 97 12.62 -8.00 -21.07
C SER A 97 11.83 -6.71 -20.80
N VAL A 98 12.52 -5.65 -20.38
CA VAL A 98 11.94 -4.33 -20.11
C VAL A 98 12.46 -3.30 -21.10
N PRO A 99 11.74 -2.20 -21.37
CA PRO A 99 12.26 -1.14 -22.23
C PRO A 99 13.57 -0.54 -21.69
N SER A 100 14.53 -0.29 -22.58
CA SER A 100 15.85 0.24 -22.20
C SER A 100 15.79 1.63 -21.58
N TYR A 101 14.73 2.41 -21.86
CA TYR A 101 14.52 3.73 -21.25
C TYR A 101 14.02 3.66 -19.80
N LEU A 102 13.52 2.51 -19.34
CA LEU A 102 12.87 2.39 -18.05
C LEU A 102 13.93 2.30 -16.94
N ASP A 103 13.99 3.27 -16.04
CA ASP A 103 14.96 3.31 -14.94
C ASP A 103 14.44 2.73 -13.62
N THR A 104 13.13 2.52 -13.52
CA THR A 104 12.41 2.14 -12.29
C THR A 104 11.28 1.18 -12.63
N VAL A 105 11.06 0.15 -11.80
CA VAL A 105 9.82 -0.63 -11.79
C VAL A 105 9.06 -0.43 -10.48
N VAL A 106 7.76 -0.72 -10.50
CA VAL A 106 6.93 -0.80 -9.29
C VAL A 106 6.63 -2.27 -8.99
N ILE A 107 6.80 -2.68 -7.73
CA ILE A 107 6.56 -4.03 -7.23
C ILE A 107 5.35 -3.98 -6.28
N SER A 108 4.30 -4.71 -6.63
CA SER A 108 3.01 -4.70 -5.92
C SER A 108 2.60 -6.12 -5.52
N PRO A 109 2.89 -6.57 -4.29
CA PRO A 109 2.51 -7.89 -3.78
C PRO A 109 1.01 -8.09 -3.55
N ASN A 110 0.21 -7.00 -3.51
CA ASN A 110 -1.23 -7.01 -3.23
C ASN A 110 -1.60 -7.95 -2.06
N TYR A 111 -0.86 -7.83 -0.97
CA TYR A 111 -0.96 -8.70 0.19
C TYR A 111 -0.89 -7.85 1.45
N VAL A 112 -1.99 -7.79 2.19
CA VAL A 112 -2.12 -7.03 3.43
C VAL A 112 -1.09 -7.53 4.44
N GLY A 113 -0.38 -6.61 5.09
CA GLY A 113 0.81 -6.90 5.90
C GLY A 113 2.15 -6.64 5.19
N LEU A 114 2.14 -6.41 3.87
CA LEU A 114 3.32 -6.03 3.09
C LEU A 114 3.15 -4.64 2.48
N LEU A 115 4.26 -3.93 2.25
CA LEU A 115 4.22 -2.70 1.48
C LEU A 115 3.75 -2.98 0.06
N ASN A 116 2.81 -2.19 -0.43
CA ASN A 116 2.37 -2.22 -1.82
C ASN A 116 3.05 -1.11 -2.63
N ASN A 117 3.08 -1.26 -3.96
CA ASN A 117 3.63 -0.26 -4.89
C ASN A 117 5.08 0.19 -4.60
N VAL A 118 5.93 -0.72 -4.14
CA VAL A 118 7.33 -0.46 -3.80
C VAL A 118 8.14 -0.17 -5.08
N LYS A 119 8.84 0.97 -5.12
CA LYS A 119 9.68 1.34 -6.26
C LYS A 119 11.04 0.65 -6.18
N SER A 120 11.53 0.13 -7.31
CA SER A 120 12.87 -0.44 -7.44
C SER A 120 13.62 0.24 -8.57
N PHE A 121 14.75 0.89 -8.25
CA PHE A 121 15.60 1.55 -9.24
C PHE A 121 16.50 0.54 -9.95
N ILE A 122 16.24 0.39 -11.24
CA ILE A 122 16.94 -0.48 -12.17
C ILE A 122 18.17 0.26 -12.75
N GLY A 123 18.03 1.51 -13.16
CA GLY A 123 19.13 2.30 -13.75
C GLY A 123 19.77 1.59 -14.95
N ASN A 124 21.02 1.14 -14.83
CA ASN A 124 21.74 0.32 -15.81
C ASN A 124 21.95 -1.14 -15.36
N LYS A 125 21.32 -1.55 -14.26
CA LYS A 125 21.45 -2.90 -13.71
C LYS A 125 20.80 -3.93 -14.64
N THR A 126 21.40 -5.12 -14.67
CA THR A 126 20.84 -6.32 -15.32
C THR A 126 20.13 -7.23 -14.33
N SER A 127 20.15 -6.89 -13.03
CA SER A 127 19.40 -7.58 -11.99
C SER A 127 18.94 -6.65 -10.88
N ILE A 128 17.83 -6.99 -10.24
CA ILE A 128 17.34 -6.36 -9.01
C ILE A 128 16.99 -7.42 -7.96
N SER A 129 17.29 -7.12 -6.70
CA SER A 129 16.94 -7.95 -5.55
C SER A 129 16.23 -7.12 -4.49
N ALA A 130 14.93 -7.34 -4.29
CA ALA A 130 14.12 -6.64 -3.29
C ALA A 130 13.60 -7.61 -2.22
N ILE A 131 13.53 -7.13 -0.98
CA ILE A 131 12.83 -7.80 0.11
C ILE A 131 11.68 -6.88 0.53
N ILE A 132 10.47 -7.41 0.59
CA ILE A 132 9.29 -6.70 1.09
C ILE A 132 8.81 -7.44 2.34
N GLY A 133 8.59 -6.69 3.40
CA GLY A 133 8.40 -7.18 4.76
C GLY A 133 9.72 -7.33 5.52
N GLY A 134 9.76 -8.27 6.47
CA GLY A 134 10.86 -8.42 7.41
C GLY A 134 10.90 -7.30 8.45
N LYS A 135 11.98 -7.27 9.25
CA LYS A 135 12.13 -6.33 10.38
C LYS A 135 12.06 -4.84 10.01
N PHE A 136 12.35 -4.47 8.77
CA PHE A 136 12.47 -3.07 8.31
C PHE A 136 11.43 -2.68 7.25
N SER A 137 10.31 -3.42 7.16
CA SER A 137 9.23 -3.27 6.18
C SER A 137 9.61 -3.50 4.71
N ALA A 138 10.82 -3.17 4.29
CA ALA A 138 11.41 -3.56 3.01
C ALA A 138 12.95 -3.40 3.05
N SER A 139 13.69 -4.00 2.11
CA SER A 139 15.13 -3.74 1.93
C SER A 139 15.63 -4.19 0.53
N GLY A 140 16.92 -4.01 0.25
CA GLY A 140 17.53 -4.36 -1.03
C GLY A 140 17.45 -3.22 -2.05
N ASP A 141 17.23 -3.56 -3.31
CA ASP A 141 17.10 -2.63 -4.44
C ASP A 141 15.74 -1.93 -4.44
N ILE A 142 15.43 -1.21 -3.38
CA ILE A 142 14.19 -0.44 -3.23
C ILE A 142 14.49 1.05 -3.06
N VAL A 143 13.54 1.88 -3.44
CA VAL A 143 13.58 3.33 -3.24
C VAL A 143 12.51 3.66 -2.21
N PRO A 144 12.90 4.03 -0.97
CA PRO A 144 11.94 4.44 0.04
C PRO A 144 11.11 5.64 -0.43
N GLU A 145 9.84 5.67 -0.06
CA GLU A 145 9.02 6.84 -0.28
C GLU A 145 9.43 7.98 0.65
N VAL A 146 9.62 9.16 0.05
CA VAL A 146 9.88 10.40 0.80
C VAL A 146 8.55 11.01 1.17
N PHE A 147 8.31 11.20 2.46
CA PHE A 147 7.13 11.92 2.94
C PHE A 147 7.12 13.36 2.41
N THR A 148 6.07 13.74 1.71
CA THR A 148 5.80 15.13 1.32
C THR A 148 4.48 15.59 1.93
N PRO A 149 4.49 16.54 2.89
CA PRO A 149 3.27 16.98 3.55
C PRO A 149 2.32 17.65 2.54
N ARG A 150 1.08 17.17 2.50
CA ARG A 150 0.00 17.76 1.69
C ARG A 150 -0.78 18.85 2.46
N ILE A 151 -0.63 18.89 3.79
CA ILE A 151 -1.21 19.90 4.69
C ILE A 151 -0.07 20.49 5.52
N SER A 152 -0.03 21.82 5.64
CA SER A 152 1.10 22.54 6.25
C SER A 152 0.87 23.01 7.69
N ALA A 153 -0.37 23.01 8.20
CA ALA A 153 -0.69 23.53 9.53
C ALA A 153 -1.16 22.41 10.48
N PRO A 154 -0.35 22.02 11.50
CA PRO A 154 -0.80 21.09 12.52
C PRO A 154 -1.88 21.73 13.41
N GLY A 155 -2.77 20.89 13.97
CA GLY A 155 -3.72 21.34 14.98
C GLY A 155 -3.05 21.52 16.36
N THR A 156 -3.69 22.28 17.24
CA THR A 156 -3.30 22.34 18.65
C THR A 156 -3.80 21.10 19.37
N LEU A 157 -2.87 20.22 19.77
CA LEU A 157 -3.18 19.04 20.58
C LEU A 157 -3.00 19.37 22.06
N LEU A 158 -4.06 19.23 22.86
CA LEU A 158 -4.08 19.55 24.28
C LEU A 158 -4.31 18.27 25.09
N SER A 159 -3.35 17.93 25.94
CA SER A 159 -3.34 16.66 26.70
C SER A 159 -4.14 16.69 28.02
N LYS A 160 -4.57 17.89 28.49
CA LYS A 160 -4.95 18.13 29.90
C LYS A 160 -6.44 18.14 30.23
N ILE A 161 -7.34 17.65 29.37
CA ILE A 161 -8.76 17.59 29.73
C ILE A 161 -9.09 16.22 30.33
N ALA A 162 -9.65 16.22 31.54
CA ALA A 162 -10.19 15.03 32.18
C ALA A 162 -11.51 14.62 31.51
N ALA A 163 -11.75 13.32 31.34
CA ALA A 163 -13.00 12.78 30.80
C ALA A 163 -14.21 13.15 31.70
N GLY A 164 -15.38 13.35 31.09
CA GLY A 164 -16.69 13.54 31.73
C GLY A 164 -17.07 14.99 32.08
N ASN A 165 -16.17 15.96 31.97
CA ASN A 165 -16.39 17.32 32.48
C ASN A 165 -16.10 18.44 31.47
N SER A 166 -15.98 18.12 30.18
CA SER A 166 -15.64 19.11 29.16
C SER A 166 -16.86 19.56 28.35
N LEU A 167 -16.96 20.86 28.09
CA LEU A 167 -17.89 21.42 27.09
C LEU A 167 -17.39 21.20 25.65
N THR A 168 -16.08 21.01 25.49
CA THR A 168 -15.41 20.94 24.19
C THR A 168 -14.68 19.62 24.01
N LEU A 169 -14.71 19.08 22.80
CA LEU A 169 -13.84 17.97 22.41
C LEU A 169 -12.38 18.42 22.37
N SER A 170 -11.50 17.59 22.93
CA SER A 170 -10.04 17.75 22.85
C SER A 170 -9.37 16.59 22.12
N TYR A 171 -8.21 16.88 21.53
CA TYR A 171 -7.33 15.88 20.93
C TYR A 171 -6.00 15.89 21.65
N GLY A 172 -5.46 14.73 21.96
CA GLY A 172 -4.19 14.64 22.67
C GLY A 172 -3.46 13.33 22.44
N TYR A 173 -2.29 13.22 23.05
CA TYR A 173 -1.50 12.00 23.09
C TYR A 173 -1.78 11.21 24.37
N PRO A 174 -1.28 9.97 24.47
CA PRO A 174 -1.27 9.22 25.72
C PRO A 174 -0.67 10.01 26.88
N THR A 175 -1.07 9.65 28.10
CA THR A 175 -0.58 10.31 29.33
C THR A 175 0.94 10.33 29.37
N GLY A 176 1.50 11.50 29.71
CA GLY A 176 2.95 11.75 29.70
C GLY A 176 3.44 12.57 28.50
N TYR A 177 2.60 12.72 27.46
CA TYR A 177 2.94 13.50 26.26
C TYR A 177 2.00 14.68 26.10
N ASN A 178 2.56 15.89 25.95
CA ASN A 178 1.80 17.14 25.93
C ASN A 178 1.74 17.80 24.55
N SER A 179 2.55 17.35 23.60
CA SER A 179 2.68 17.95 22.28
C SER A 179 3.25 16.93 21.27
N SER A 180 3.17 17.25 19.98
CA SER A 180 3.77 16.40 18.93
C SER A 180 5.28 16.33 19.05
N SER A 181 5.98 17.41 19.43
CA SER A 181 7.43 17.37 19.63
C SER A 181 7.86 16.40 20.72
N ASP A 182 7.02 16.26 21.75
CA ASP A 182 7.32 15.38 22.88
C ASP A 182 6.93 13.93 22.57
N ALA A 183 5.87 13.73 21.78
CA ALA A 183 5.26 12.45 21.43
C ALA A 183 5.93 11.70 20.26
N ILE A 184 6.69 12.41 19.42
CA ILE A 184 7.26 11.86 18.18
C ILE A 184 8.77 11.67 18.30
N VAL A 185 9.27 10.57 17.74
CA VAL A 185 10.70 10.27 17.65
C VAL A 185 11.38 11.26 16.70
N ASN A 186 12.57 11.73 17.07
CA ASN A 186 13.40 12.57 16.21
C ASN A 186 14.86 12.11 16.28
N THR A 187 15.22 11.20 15.38
CA THR A 187 16.55 10.59 15.25
C THR A 187 16.96 10.59 13.78
N SER A 188 18.20 10.20 13.47
CA SER A 188 18.64 10.05 12.07
C SER A 188 17.86 8.96 11.33
N THR A 189 17.51 7.85 12.00
CA THR A 189 16.73 6.75 11.41
C THR A 189 15.24 7.09 11.29
N TYR A 190 14.70 7.74 12.32
CA TYR A 190 13.31 8.17 12.39
C TYR A 190 13.25 9.68 12.64
N PRO A 191 13.42 10.51 11.59
CA PRO A 191 13.22 11.94 11.72
C PRO A 191 11.74 12.24 12.00
N THR A 192 11.48 13.40 12.62
CA THR A 192 10.12 13.82 13.01
C THR A 192 9.10 13.63 11.89
N ALA A 193 9.48 13.91 10.64
CA ALA A 193 8.63 13.81 9.45
C ALA A 193 7.94 12.45 9.27
N LEU A 194 8.53 11.36 9.80
CA LEU A 194 7.93 10.03 9.71
C LEU A 194 6.80 9.80 10.73
N GLY A 195 6.66 10.65 11.74
CA GLY A 195 5.55 10.58 12.70
C GLY A 195 5.58 9.35 13.61
N ARG A 196 6.74 8.70 13.78
CA ARG A 196 6.88 7.53 14.66
C ARG A 196 6.59 7.89 16.12
N PRO A 197 5.64 7.23 16.80
CA PRO A 197 5.37 7.50 18.21
C PRO A 197 6.53 7.10 19.13
N LYS A 198 6.77 7.86 20.20
CA LYS A 198 7.71 7.52 21.29
C LYS A 198 7.14 6.52 22.30
N TYR A 199 5.81 6.33 22.31
CA TYR A 199 5.08 5.50 23.26
C TYR A 199 4.74 4.11 22.71
N LEU A 200 5.55 3.62 21.78
CA LEU A 200 5.48 2.24 21.34
C LEU A 200 5.99 1.32 22.45
N GLU A 201 5.36 0.17 22.60
CA GLU A 201 5.86 -0.90 23.44
C GLU A 201 7.25 -1.33 22.96
N ALA A 202 8.15 -1.63 23.90
CA ALA A 202 9.55 -1.95 23.57
C ALA A 202 9.69 -3.22 22.72
N THR A 203 8.73 -4.15 22.85
CA THR A 203 8.68 -5.39 22.08
C THR A 203 7.49 -5.33 21.12
N PRO A 204 7.75 -5.25 19.80
CA PRO A 204 6.73 -5.43 18.77
C PRO A 204 6.10 -6.83 18.87
N ASP A 205 4.84 -6.95 18.47
CA ASP A 205 4.26 -8.28 18.32
C ASP A 205 4.82 -9.00 17.09
N VAL A 206 4.89 -10.32 17.17
CA VAL A 206 5.13 -11.17 16.01
C VAL A 206 3.80 -11.40 15.30
N ILE A 207 3.74 -11.06 14.02
CA ILE A 207 2.56 -11.29 13.19
C ILE A 207 2.85 -12.52 12.34
N GLU A 208 2.24 -13.63 12.75
CA GLU A 208 2.42 -14.92 12.10
C GLU A 208 1.81 -14.96 10.70
N SER A 209 2.36 -15.80 9.82
CA SER A 209 1.83 -15.98 8.46
C SER A 209 0.37 -16.47 8.47
N SER A 210 -0.04 -17.25 9.48
CA SER A 210 -1.43 -17.69 9.68
C SER A 210 -2.38 -16.51 9.92
N LEU A 211 -1.98 -15.55 10.77
CA LEU A 211 -2.76 -14.34 11.02
C LEU A 211 -2.84 -13.48 9.76
N LEU A 212 -1.72 -13.28 9.05
CA LEU A 212 -1.73 -12.54 7.77
C LEU A 212 -2.61 -13.23 6.72
N ASN A 213 -2.62 -14.56 6.65
CA ASN A 213 -3.51 -15.29 5.75
C ASN A 213 -4.99 -15.06 6.11
N TYR A 214 -5.32 -15.04 7.40
CA TYR A 214 -6.69 -14.74 7.85
C TYR A 214 -7.09 -13.29 7.53
N VAL A 215 -6.17 -12.34 7.74
CA VAL A 215 -6.35 -10.94 7.35
C VAL A 215 -6.59 -10.82 5.84
N ASN A 216 -5.77 -11.44 5.00
CA ASN A 216 -5.92 -11.37 3.53
C ASN A 216 -7.16 -12.09 3.01
N ALA A 217 -7.64 -13.12 3.72
CA ALA A 217 -8.92 -13.74 3.41
C ALA A 217 -10.08 -12.81 3.76
N SER A 218 -9.97 -12.04 4.86
CA SER A 218 -11.06 -11.19 5.37
C SER A 218 -11.11 -9.79 4.75
N LEU A 219 -9.94 -9.21 4.47
CA LEU A 219 -9.70 -7.86 3.95
C LEU A 219 -8.83 -7.91 2.67
N PRO A 220 -9.28 -8.58 1.60
CA PRO A 220 -8.48 -8.75 0.39
C PRO A 220 -8.26 -7.42 -0.36
N GLU A 221 -6.99 -7.09 -0.61
CA GLU A 221 -6.56 -5.90 -1.38
C GLU A 221 -7.29 -5.77 -2.74
N GLY A 222 -7.88 -4.59 -2.98
CA GLY A 222 -8.57 -4.23 -4.20
C GLY A 222 -9.82 -5.06 -4.46
N LYS A 223 -10.38 -5.70 -3.42
CA LYS A 223 -11.60 -6.51 -3.50
C LYS A 223 -12.66 -5.99 -2.51
N PRO A 224 -13.73 -5.36 -3.02
CA PRO A 224 -14.69 -4.69 -2.15
C PRO A 224 -15.41 -5.66 -1.21
N LEU A 225 -15.47 -5.31 0.08
CA LEU A 225 -16.21 -6.08 1.09
C LEU A 225 -17.71 -6.10 0.81
N THR A 226 -18.24 -5.15 0.05
CA THR A 226 -19.64 -5.20 -0.42
C THR A 226 -19.93 -6.42 -1.29
N THR A 227 -18.90 -7.07 -1.82
CA THR A 227 -19.00 -8.29 -2.65
C THR A 227 -18.42 -9.50 -1.93
N THR A 228 -17.27 -9.37 -1.26
CA THR A 228 -16.56 -10.52 -0.66
C THR A 228 -17.11 -10.91 0.71
N HIS A 229 -17.45 -9.92 1.55
CA HIS A 229 -17.91 -10.13 2.94
C HIS A 229 -18.99 -9.09 3.35
N PRO A 230 -20.16 -9.05 2.67
CA PRO A 230 -21.20 -8.07 2.96
C PRO A 230 -21.71 -8.14 4.41
N GLU A 231 -21.56 -9.28 5.08
CA GLU A 231 -21.91 -9.50 6.49
C GLU A 231 -21.10 -8.61 7.46
N TYR A 232 -19.86 -8.25 7.13
CA TYR A 232 -19.06 -7.32 7.95
C TYR A 232 -19.66 -5.91 7.95
N LEU A 233 -20.43 -5.58 6.91
CA LEU A 233 -21.08 -4.28 6.73
C LEU A 233 -22.51 -4.23 7.29
N ALA A 234 -23.01 -5.34 7.84
CA ALA A 234 -24.34 -5.39 8.44
C ALA A 234 -24.46 -4.41 9.62
N THR A 235 -25.65 -3.85 9.83
CA THR A 235 -25.93 -2.93 10.95
C THR A 235 -25.73 -3.58 12.32
N THR A 236 -25.89 -4.91 12.40
CA THR A 236 -25.68 -5.72 13.60
C THR A 236 -24.21 -6.12 13.82
N ALA A 237 -23.34 -5.95 12.83
CA ALA A 237 -21.93 -6.29 12.97
C ALA A 237 -21.25 -5.29 13.92
N ALA A 238 -20.52 -5.82 14.89
CA ALA A 238 -19.76 -5.03 15.85
C ALA A 238 -18.73 -4.16 15.13
N ASN A 239 -18.53 -2.95 15.64
CA ASN A 239 -17.54 -2.01 15.09
C ASN A 239 -16.63 -1.41 16.17
N ASN A 240 -16.92 -1.70 17.44
CA ASN A 240 -16.20 -1.18 18.61
C ASN A 240 -15.86 -2.33 19.56
N ILE A 241 -14.85 -2.13 20.39
CA ILE A 241 -14.43 -3.11 21.39
C ILE A 241 -15.23 -2.83 22.68
N VAL A 242 -15.91 -3.84 23.20
CA VAL A 242 -16.61 -3.77 24.48
C VAL A 242 -15.81 -4.54 25.52
N VAL A 243 -15.34 -3.82 26.55
CA VAL A 243 -14.57 -4.37 27.65
C VAL A 243 -15.53 -5.02 28.64
N THR A 244 -15.51 -6.35 28.75
CA THR A 244 -16.41 -7.12 29.64
C THR A 244 -15.79 -7.47 30.99
N GLN A 245 -14.48 -7.30 31.11
CA GLN A 245 -13.70 -7.45 32.33
C GLN A 245 -12.60 -6.38 32.34
N GLN A 246 -12.17 -5.94 33.52
CA GLN A 246 -11.08 -4.99 33.63
C GLN A 246 -9.80 -5.55 32.97
N SER A 247 -9.30 -4.85 31.94
CA SER A 247 -8.17 -5.30 31.13
C SER A 247 -7.28 -4.15 30.66
N ASP A 248 -5.99 -4.43 30.53
CA ASP A 248 -5.10 -3.62 29.70
C ASP A 248 -5.42 -3.89 28.22
N VAL A 249 -5.58 -2.84 27.42
CA VAL A 249 -5.90 -2.96 25.98
C VAL A 249 -4.77 -2.37 25.15
N PHE A 250 -4.42 -3.07 24.06
CA PHE A 250 -3.35 -2.73 23.14
C PHE A 250 -3.87 -2.67 21.71
N VAL A 251 -3.19 -1.89 20.86
CA VAL A 251 -3.39 -1.86 19.41
C VAL A 251 -2.05 -2.06 18.73
N THR A 252 -2.03 -2.94 17.75
CA THR A 252 -0.83 -3.29 16.97
C THR A 252 -1.04 -3.00 15.50
N PHE A 253 -0.08 -2.31 14.89
CA PHE A 253 -0.06 -1.99 13.47
C PHE A 253 0.22 -3.24 12.62
N VAL A 254 -0.62 -3.51 11.60
CA VAL A 254 -0.40 -4.60 10.64
C VAL A 254 0.14 -4.04 9.34
N SER A 255 -0.61 -3.14 8.70
CA SER A 255 -0.22 -2.52 7.43
C SER A 255 -1.05 -1.28 7.12
N GLU A 256 -0.56 -0.54 6.11
CA GLU A 256 -1.23 0.57 5.47
C GLU A 256 -1.28 0.31 3.96
N GLY A 257 -2.44 0.53 3.35
CA GLY A 257 -2.72 0.40 1.90
C GLY A 257 -3.08 1.74 1.24
N ALA A 258 -3.08 2.83 2.03
CA ALA A 258 -3.53 4.14 1.60
C ALA A 258 -2.47 4.94 0.81
N SER A 259 -2.90 6.07 0.25
CA SER A 259 -2.01 7.13 -0.25
C SER A 259 -2.03 8.39 0.62
N PHE A 260 -2.81 8.38 1.69
CA PHE A 260 -2.93 9.48 2.64
C PHE A 260 -2.14 9.20 3.91
N ALA A 261 -1.48 10.25 4.42
CA ALA A 261 -0.79 10.17 5.70
C ALA A 261 -1.79 10.35 6.85
N ASN A 262 -2.59 9.30 7.05
CA ASN A 262 -3.67 9.25 8.03
C ASN A 262 -3.13 9.22 9.47
N SER A 263 -3.94 9.65 10.43
CA SER A 263 -3.68 9.40 11.85
C SER A 263 -4.76 8.48 12.41
N LEU A 264 -4.38 7.49 13.23
CA LEU A 264 -5.31 6.68 14.01
C LEU A 264 -5.39 7.20 15.44
N ALA A 265 -6.60 7.35 15.95
CA ALA A 265 -6.87 7.69 17.34
C ALA A 265 -8.05 6.89 17.90
N TYR A 266 -8.23 6.95 19.21
CA TYR A 266 -9.34 6.29 19.91
C TYR A 266 -10.00 7.21 20.93
N TYR A 267 -11.22 6.88 21.31
CA TYR A 267 -11.90 7.42 22.48
C TYR A 267 -12.67 6.29 23.15
N SER A 268 -13.05 6.49 24.41
CA SER A 268 -13.78 5.50 25.18
C SER A 268 -14.92 6.14 25.96
N TYR A 269 -15.96 5.37 26.22
CA TYR A 269 -17.16 5.81 26.93
C TYR A 269 -17.81 4.64 27.68
N ASP A 270 -18.71 4.94 28.63
CA ASP A 270 -19.52 3.90 29.28
C ASP A 270 -20.45 3.29 28.24
N THR A 271 -20.44 1.96 28.12
CA THR A 271 -21.23 1.21 27.13
C THR A 271 -22.73 1.54 27.19
N ASN A 272 -23.23 1.92 28.36
CA ASN A 272 -24.64 2.31 28.56
C ASN A 272 -24.92 3.79 28.30
N ASP A 273 -23.89 4.62 28.11
CA ASP A 273 -23.96 6.05 27.81
C ASP A 273 -23.11 6.40 26.58
N PRO A 274 -23.48 5.93 25.38
CA PRO A 274 -22.73 6.20 24.16
C PRO A 274 -22.86 7.68 23.73
N PRO A 275 -21.79 8.29 23.21
CA PRO A 275 -21.85 9.67 22.73
C PRO A 275 -22.84 9.82 21.58
N VAL A 276 -23.55 10.94 21.54
CA VAL A 276 -24.50 11.29 20.47
C VAL A 276 -23.96 12.40 19.57
N ASN A 277 -22.80 12.96 19.89
CA ASN A 277 -22.17 14.04 19.13
C ASN A 277 -20.64 13.84 19.02
N SER A 278 -20.08 14.00 17.82
CA SER A 278 -18.63 13.83 17.59
C SER A 278 -17.81 15.14 17.64
N GLY A 279 -18.45 16.29 17.86
CA GLY A 279 -17.82 17.62 17.87
C GLY A 279 -17.95 18.40 19.19
N LEU A 280 -18.70 17.89 20.17
CA LEU A 280 -18.91 18.49 21.48
C LEU A 280 -18.19 17.68 22.57
N GLY A 281 -18.01 18.27 23.77
CA GLY A 281 -17.50 17.53 24.93
C GLY A 281 -18.56 16.67 25.62
N GLY A 282 -18.14 15.80 26.54
CA GLY A 282 -18.97 14.77 27.16
C GLY A 282 -20.16 15.31 27.95
N ILE A 283 -20.05 16.50 28.53
CA ILE A 283 -21.17 17.14 29.27
C ILE A 283 -22.37 17.47 28.36
N LEU A 284 -22.15 17.53 27.05
CA LEU A 284 -23.18 17.77 26.03
C LEU A 284 -23.53 16.48 25.26
N GLY A 285 -23.24 15.31 25.83
CA GLY A 285 -23.40 14.00 25.18
C GLY A 285 -22.38 13.77 24.06
N GLY A 286 -21.24 14.46 24.10
CA GLY A 286 -20.20 14.38 23.09
C GLY A 286 -19.01 13.49 23.48
N ILE A 287 -17.84 13.77 22.90
CA ILE A 287 -16.58 13.07 23.16
C ILE A 287 -15.64 14.05 23.87
N ASP A 288 -15.17 13.73 25.07
CA ASP A 288 -14.26 14.63 25.80
C ASP A 288 -12.85 14.68 25.20
N LYS A 289 -12.31 13.50 24.89
CA LYS A 289 -10.93 13.35 24.44
C LYS A 289 -10.79 12.24 23.43
N ILE A 290 -10.21 12.59 22.28
CA ILE A 290 -9.69 11.65 21.30
C ILE A 290 -8.16 11.55 21.49
N THR A 291 -7.69 10.34 21.77
CA THR A 291 -6.28 10.05 22.08
C THR A 291 -5.59 9.38 20.91
N MET A 292 -4.47 9.95 20.46
CA MET A 292 -3.70 9.41 19.33
C MET A 292 -3.13 8.02 19.65
N VAL A 293 -3.31 7.09 18.71
CA VAL A 293 -2.65 5.78 18.67
C VAL A 293 -1.44 5.88 17.73
N PHE A 294 -1.67 6.27 16.48
CA PHE A 294 -0.64 6.44 15.46
C PHE A 294 -0.77 7.84 14.85
N PRO A 295 0.16 8.77 15.14
CA PRO A 295 0.11 10.13 14.61
C PRO A 295 0.34 10.17 13.10
N ASN A 296 1.19 9.28 12.59
CA ASN A 296 1.25 8.92 11.18
C ASN A 296 1.07 7.41 11.08
N ALA A 297 -0.03 6.96 10.49
CA ALA A 297 -0.38 5.56 10.32
C ALA A 297 0.25 4.93 9.06
N SER A 298 1.17 5.61 8.40
CA SER A 298 1.92 5.05 7.26
C SER A 298 3.12 4.21 7.70
N ALA A 299 3.44 3.21 6.89
CA ALA A 299 4.54 2.29 7.16
C ALA A 299 5.93 2.92 6.89
N TYR A 300 6.96 2.37 7.53
CA TYR A 300 8.35 2.69 7.27
C TYR A 300 8.69 2.37 5.82
N GLN A 301 9.35 3.32 5.15
CA GLN A 301 9.62 3.32 3.70
C GLN A 301 8.41 3.58 2.79
N SER A 302 7.24 3.83 3.38
CA SER A 302 6.00 4.25 2.70
C SER A 302 5.52 5.61 3.23
N GLY A 303 6.44 6.57 3.40
CA GLY A 303 6.10 7.90 3.92
C GLY A 303 5.85 7.99 5.43
N GLY A 304 5.95 6.89 6.19
CA GLY A 304 5.80 6.89 7.64
C GLY A 304 6.92 6.20 8.40
N GLY A 305 6.66 5.97 9.68
CA GLY A 305 7.65 5.49 10.64
C GLY A 305 7.28 4.18 11.32
N LEU A 306 6.15 3.56 10.97
CA LEU A 306 5.65 2.35 11.61
C LEU A 306 6.20 1.09 10.93
N ASN A 307 6.59 0.10 11.72
CA ASN A 307 6.87 -1.24 11.24
C ASN A 307 5.72 -2.16 11.66
N SER A 308 5.40 -3.15 10.83
CA SER A 308 4.41 -4.17 11.17
C SER A 308 4.76 -4.84 12.52
N GLY A 309 3.80 -4.92 13.43
CA GLY A 309 3.99 -5.35 14.82
C GLY A 309 4.23 -4.24 15.84
N ASP A 310 4.45 -2.98 15.41
CA ASP A 310 4.52 -1.85 16.34
C ASP A 310 3.22 -1.76 17.17
N LYS A 311 3.39 -1.78 18.49
CA LYS A 311 2.28 -1.91 19.45
C LYS A 311 2.20 -0.69 20.37
N VAL A 312 0.99 -0.26 20.67
CA VAL A 312 0.68 0.81 21.64
C VAL A 312 -0.24 0.26 22.70
N LYS A 313 0.09 0.48 23.98
CA LYS A 313 -0.86 0.31 25.08
C LYS A 313 -1.82 1.50 25.10
N LEU A 314 -3.11 1.25 24.90
CA LEU A 314 -4.13 2.29 24.98
C LEU A 314 -4.34 2.73 26.44
N GLY A 315 -4.38 1.75 27.35
CA GLY A 315 -4.61 1.98 28.77
C GLY A 315 -5.21 0.75 29.45
N LYS A 316 -5.66 0.96 30.68
CA LYS A 316 -6.42 -0.01 31.46
C LYS A 316 -7.87 0.45 31.53
N PHE A 317 -8.80 -0.43 31.17
CA PHE A 317 -10.22 -0.11 31.06
C PHE A 317 -11.03 -1.04 31.96
N ASP A 318 -12.09 -0.51 32.57
CA ASP A 318 -13.02 -1.29 33.40
C ASP A 318 -14.08 -1.99 32.56
N ALA A 319 -14.67 -3.05 33.12
CA ALA A 319 -15.83 -3.70 32.55
C ALA A 319 -16.96 -2.68 32.32
N GLY A 320 -17.66 -2.79 31.20
CA GLY A 320 -18.66 -1.81 30.78
C GLY A 320 -18.09 -0.63 30.01
N THR A 321 -16.80 -0.62 29.64
CA THR A 321 -16.23 0.43 28.77
C THR A 321 -16.28 0.02 27.30
N THR A 322 -16.78 0.90 26.43
CA THR A 322 -16.62 0.74 24.98
C THR A 322 -15.46 1.59 24.49
N ILE A 323 -14.62 1.02 23.62
CA ILE A 323 -13.50 1.69 22.94
C ILE A 323 -13.85 1.79 21.46
N ALA A 324 -13.89 3.02 20.96
CA ALA A 324 -14.16 3.35 19.57
C ALA A 324 -12.96 4.05 18.94
N PHE A 325 -12.85 3.95 17.62
CA PHE A 325 -11.71 4.41 16.84
C PHE A 325 -12.12 5.51 15.87
N VAL A 326 -11.15 6.36 15.54
CA VAL A 326 -11.30 7.40 14.53
C VAL A 326 -10.03 7.49 13.71
N LEU A 327 -10.20 7.38 12.39
CA LEU A 327 -9.18 7.69 11.40
C LEU A 327 -9.34 9.16 11.01
N LEU A 328 -8.28 9.95 11.17
CA LEU A 328 -8.20 11.32 10.68
C LEU A 328 -7.53 11.26 9.30
N GLN A 329 -8.26 11.66 8.28
CA GLN A 329 -7.81 11.52 6.89
C GLN A 329 -6.69 12.52 6.59
N ASN A 330 -5.57 12.02 6.04
CA ASN A 330 -4.43 12.82 5.58
C ASN A 330 -3.97 13.91 6.58
N SER A 331 -4.06 13.60 7.87
CA SER A 331 -3.91 14.58 8.94
C SER A 331 -2.46 14.84 9.36
N TRP A 332 -1.53 13.97 9.00
CA TRP A 332 -0.13 14.14 9.38
C TRP A 332 0.56 15.24 8.55
N THR A 333 1.16 16.23 9.22
CA THR A 333 1.76 17.42 8.58
C THR A 333 3.28 17.35 8.47
N GLY A 334 3.90 16.25 8.89
CA GLY A 334 5.36 16.13 9.05
C GLY A 334 5.90 16.65 10.40
N SER A 335 5.08 17.34 11.19
CA SER A 335 5.47 17.88 12.50
C SER A 335 4.37 17.76 13.55
N GLY A 336 3.14 17.42 13.15
CA GLY A 336 2.01 17.18 14.04
C GLY A 336 0.79 16.66 13.29
N VAL A 337 -0.33 16.53 14.01
CA VAL A 337 -1.60 16.05 13.47
C VAL A 337 -2.55 17.24 13.32
N SER A 338 -3.11 17.43 12.12
CA SER A 338 -4.23 18.32 11.87
C SER A 338 -5.55 17.65 12.27
N THR A 339 -6.34 18.32 13.10
CA THR A 339 -7.61 17.79 13.62
C THR A 339 -8.85 18.43 12.97
N SER A 340 -8.66 19.33 12.00
CA SER A 340 -9.77 20.02 11.33
C SER A 340 -10.30 19.28 10.09
N GLY A 341 -9.52 18.34 9.54
CA GLY A 341 -9.87 17.59 8.33
C GLY A 341 -10.98 16.56 8.52
N THR A 342 -11.27 15.84 7.43
CA THR A 342 -12.20 14.71 7.39
C THR A 342 -11.83 13.63 8.40
N LYS A 343 -12.83 13.01 8.99
CA LYS A 343 -12.67 11.95 9.98
C LYS A 343 -13.64 10.82 9.67
N PHE A 344 -13.17 9.61 9.90
CA PHE A 344 -13.94 8.38 9.74
C PHE A 344 -13.91 7.61 11.06
N TYR A 345 -15.06 7.54 11.70
CA TYR A 345 -15.29 6.92 12.99
C TYR A 345 -15.71 5.47 12.80
N SER A 346 -15.34 4.60 13.74
CA SER A 346 -15.92 3.25 13.82
C SER A 346 -17.41 3.29 14.20
N GLU A 347 -17.84 4.36 14.88
CA GLU A 347 -19.24 4.69 15.08
C GLU A 347 -19.87 5.34 13.84
N THR A 348 -20.58 4.53 13.06
CA THR A 348 -21.17 4.88 11.77
C THR A 348 -22.04 6.15 11.78
N LYS A 349 -22.72 6.43 12.89
CA LYS A 349 -23.58 7.61 13.05
C LYS A 349 -22.81 8.94 12.89
N PHE A 350 -21.50 8.94 13.09
CA PHE A 350 -20.66 10.13 12.98
C PHE A 350 -20.05 10.35 11.59
N ASN A 351 -20.21 9.41 10.67
CA ASN A 351 -19.58 9.47 9.35
C ASN A 351 -20.38 10.33 8.36
N PRO A 352 -19.69 11.03 7.45
CA PRO A 352 -20.25 12.16 6.69
C PRO A 352 -21.21 11.77 5.56
N GLU A 353 -21.22 10.50 5.13
CA GLU A 353 -22.03 10.01 4.01
C GLU A 353 -23.52 10.24 4.27
N VAL A 354 -24.27 10.52 3.20
CA VAL A 354 -25.73 10.65 3.28
C VAL A 354 -26.37 9.26 3.33
N ALA A 355 -25.90 8.34 2.49
CA ALA A 355 -26.39 6.97 2.42
C ALA A 355 -25.94 6.15 3.64
N SER A 356 -26.91 5.64 4.41
CA SER A 356 -26.63 4.86 5.61
C SER A 356 -25.79 3.60 5.37
N THR A 357 -25.91 2.99 4.17
CA THR A 357 -25.12 1.82 3.76
C THR A 357 -23.64 2.13 3.49
N LYS A 358 -23.30 3.42 3.33
CA LYS A 358 -21.95 3.91 3.06
C LYS A 358 -21.26 4.51 4.28
N LYS A 359 -22.00 4.78 5.36
CA LYS A 359 -21.47 5.30 6.64
C LYS A 359 -20.54 4.36 7.41
N LYS A 360 -20.37 3.09 7.04
CA LYS A 360 -19.37 2.21 7.67
C LYS A 360 -18.00 2.48 7.06
N HIS A 361 -17.04 2.90 7.88
CA HIS A 361 -15.63 3.09 7.49
C HIS A 361 -14.68 2.15 8.22
N SER A 362 -15.19 1.30 9.10
CA SER A 362 -14.38 0.27 9.71
C SER A 362 -15.17 -1.03 9.83
N VAL A 363 -14.44 -2.13 9.94
CA VAL A 363 -14.95 -3.45 10.26
C VAL A 363 -14.15 -4.04 11.41
N LEU A 364 -14.82 -4.74 12.33
CA LEU A 364 -14.17 -5.41 13.47
C LEU A 364 -14.41 -6.92 13.35
N ILE A 365 -13.32 -7.67 13.19
CA ILE A 365 -13.35 -9.12 12.96
C ILE A 365 -12.61 -9.79 14.10
N TYR A 366 -13.26 -10.72 14.80
CA TYR A 366 -12.60 -11.51 15.83
C TYR A 366 -11.91 -12.72 15.21
N ASP A 367 -10.62 -12.84 15.45
CA ASP A 367 -9.84 -14.05 15.16
C ASP A 367 -9.73 -14.88 16.45
N ASN A 368 -10.40 -16.02 16.49
CA ASN A 368 -10.42 -16.89 17.65
C ASN A 368 -9.13 -17.72 17.83
N ILE A 369 -8.34 -17.91 16.76
CA ILE A 369 -7.08 -18.66 16.80
C ILE A 369 -6.03 -17.82 17.51
N HIS A 370 -5.87 -16.58 17.06
CA HIS A 370 -4.88 -15.66 17.63
C HIS A 370 -5.44 -14.82 18.79
N ARG A 371 -6.77 -14.89 19.03
CA ARG A 371 -7.51 -14.18 20.09
C ARG A 371 -7.36 -12.66 20.01
N VAL A 372 -7.43 -12.12 18.81
CA VAL A 372 -7.32 -10.68 18.54
C VAL A 372 -8.54 -10.17 17.79
N HIS A 373 -8.82 -8.87 17.92
CA HIS A 373 -9.83 -8.19 17.11
C HIS A 373 -9.13 -7.40 16.00
N ILE A 374 -9.26 -7.86 14.76
CA ILE A 374 -8.74 -7.18 13.57
C ILE A 374 -9.68 -6.02 13.24
N LEU A 375 -9.10 -4.85 13.04
CA LEU A 375 -9.78 -3.62 12.65
C LEU A 375 -9.22 -3.14 11.32
N GLY A 376 -10.06 -3.16 10.29
CA GLY A 376 -9.78 -2.59 8.98
C GLY A 376 -10.52 -1.28 8.79
N PHE A 377 -9.88 -0.30 8.14
CA PHE A 377 -10.48 1.00 7.80
C PHE A 377 -10.49 1.25 6.30
N GLU A 378 -11.52 1.97 5.88
CA GLU A 378 -11.57 2.68 4.60
C GLU A 378 -11.33 4.18 4.86
N ASP A 379 -10.35 4.77 4.18
CA ASP A 379 -9.87 6.12 4.42
C ASP A 379 -10.43 7.17 3.46
N ILE A 380 -11.27 6.78 2.49
CA ILE A 380 -11.94 7.66 1.54
C ILE A 380 -13.46 7.64 1.76
N ASN A 381 -14.11 8.78 1.55
CA ASN A 381 -15.57 8.87 1.58
C ASN A 381 -16.19 7.87 0.59
N ARG A 382 -17.06 7.00 1.09
CA ARG A 382 -17.57 5.82 0.36
C ARG A 382 -18.66 6.12 -0.67
N GLU A 383 -19.04 7.38 -0.80
CA GLU A 383 -19.87 7.92 -1.90
C GLU A 383 -18.99 8.50 -3.03
N SER A 384 -17.67 8.46 -2.91
CA SER A 384 -16.70 8.89 -3.94
C SER A 384 -15.92 7.70 -4.54
N SER A 385 -14.60 7.83 -4.76
CA SER A 385 -13.71 6.85 -5.41
C SER A 385 -13.12 5.78 -4.47
N SER A 386 -13.79 5.49 -3.36
CA SER A 386 -13.42 4.40 -2.45
C SER A 386 -13.50 3.04 -3.16
N ASP A 387 -12.52 2.17 -2.93
CA ASP A 387 -12.53 0.79 -3.45
C ASP A 387 -13.25 -0.20 -2.52
N ASN A 388 -13.59 0.22 -1.30
CA ASN A 388 -14.44 -0.49 -0.35
C ASN A 388 -13.85 -1.81 0.15
N ASP A 389 -12.53 -1.97 0.17
CA ASP A 389 -11.86 -3.18 0.67
C ASP A 389 -11.49 -3.12 2.17
N PHE A 390 -11.54 -1.92 2.77
CA PHE A 390 -11.33 -1.64 4.19
C PHE A 390 -9.94 -2.07 4.70
N ASN A 391 -8.92 -1.98 3.84
CA ASN A 391 -7.56 -2.29 4.23
C ASN A 391 -6.57 -1.11 4.10
N ASP A 392 -7.09 0.10 3.85
CA ASP A 392 -6.31 1.36 3.84
C ASP A 392 -5.48 1.53 5.13
N LEU A 393 -6.04 1.08 6.25
CA LEU A 393 -5.30 0.85 7.49
C LEU A 393 -5.81 -0.43 8.16
N VAL A 394 -4.89 -1.33 8.48
CA VAL A 394 -5.17 -2.56 9.24
C VAL A 394 -4.37 -2.57 10.53
N VAL A 395 -5.08 -2.76 11.63
CA VAL A 395 -4.53 -2.96 12.97
C VAL A 395 -5.25 -4.12 13.63
N TYR A 396 -4.72 -4.64 14.73
CA TYR A 396 -5.54 -5.48 15.62
C TYR A 396 -5.43 -5.00 17.06
N ALA A 397 -6.47 -5.29 17.83
CA ALA A 397 -6.50 -5.06 19.26
C ALA A 397 -6.37 -6.38 20.04
N SER A 398 -5.65 -6.31 21.15
CA SER A 398 -5.51 -7.40 22.13
C SER A 398 -5.72 -6.88 23.54
N ALA A 399 -6.02 -7.78 24.48
CA ALA A 399 -6.29 -7.44 25.87
C ALA A 399 -5.60 -8.39 26.86
N ASN A 400 -5.33 -7.90 28.07
CA ASN A 400 -4.81 -8.70 29.18
C ASN A 400 -5.45 -8.29 30.53
N PRO A 401 -6.20 -9.17 31.21
CA PRO A 401 -6.68 -10.46 30.73
C PRO A 401 -7.51 -10.32 29.43
N ALA A 402 -7.50 -11.38 28.63
CA ALA A 402 -8.05 -11.39 27.26
C ALA A 402 -9.55 -11.66 27.20
#